data_AF-A0A292RXD1-F1
#
_entry.id   AF-A0A292RXD1-F1
#
_cell.length_a   1.000
_cell.length_b   1.000
_cell.length_c   1.000
_cell.angle_alpha   90.00
_cell.angle_beta   90.00
_cell.angle_gamma   90.00
#
_symmetry.space_group_name_H-M   'P 1'
#
loop_
_entity.id
_entity.type
_entity.pdbx_description
1 polymer ?
#
loop_
_entity_poly.entity_id
_entity_poly.type
_entity_poly.pdbx_seq_one_letter_code
_entity_poly.pdbx_strand_id
1 'polypeptide(L)' 'MSFEWENGRILKKINTSDSSIQMSYDSNGMRTQKTVGGVKTNYYYDSDKNLIALVKGNDTLLFYYDSD' A
#
# COMPACT_ATOMS: atom_id res chain seq x y z
N MET A 1 15.65 3.34 13.75
CA MET A 1 14.66 2.86 12.76
C MET A 1 14.54 1.35 12.90
N SER A 2 13.33 0.80 12.88
CA SER A 2 13.08 -0.65 12.96
C SER A 2 12.02 -1.10 11.95
N PHE A 3 12.03 -2.40 11.64
CA PHE A 3 11.15 -3.03 10.67
C PHE A 3 10.44 -4.23 11.31
N GLU A 4 9.14 -4.32 11.10
CA GLU A 4 8.33 -5.47 11.49
C GLU A 4 7.82 -6.17 10.23
N TRP A 5 8.02 -7.48 10.18
CA TRP A 5 7.69 -8.32 9.04
C TRP A 5 6.64 -9.36 9.44
N GLU A 6 5.78 -9.72 8.50
CA GLU A 6 4.81 -10.80 8.60
C GLU A 6 5.10 -11.84 7.52
N ASN A 7 4.72 -13.10 7.77
CA ASN A 7 4.84 -14.19 6.80
C ASN A 7 6.21 -14.24 6.11
N GLY A 8 7.27 -14.00 6.89
CA GLY A 8 8.66 -13.90 6.42
C GLY A 8 9.01 -12.54 5.82
N ARG A 9 8.55 -12.25 4.59
CA ARG A 9 9.03 -11.09 3.80
C ARG A 9 7.98 -10.00 3.54
N ILE A 10 6.83 -10.05 4.21
CA ILE A 10 5.80 -9.01 4.07
C ILE A 10 6.09 -7.88 5.05
N LEU A 11 6.47 -6.72 4.54
CA LEU A 11 6.77 -5.56 5.39
C LEU A 11 5.48 -4.99 5.99
N LYS A 12 5.26 -5.23 7.28
CA LYS A 12 4.06 -4.75 7.99
C LYS A 12 4.21 -3.31 8.47
N LYS A 13 5.34 -3.01 9.10
CA LYS A 13 5.54 -1.72 9.76
C LYS A 13 6.99 -1.27 9.72
N ILE A 14 7.17 0.03 9.55
CA ILE A 14 8.44 0.73 9.72
C ILE A 14 8.24 1.73 10.85
N ASN A 15 9.05 1.65 11.90
CA ASN A 15 9.09 2.67 12.95
C ASN A 15 10.34 3.55 12.73
N THR A 16 10.12 4.85 12.53
CA THR A 16 11.19 5.86 12.53
C THR A 16 11.22 6.57 13.89
N SER A 17 12.11 7.56 14.05
CA SER A 17 12.13 8.41 15.26
C SER A 17 10.82 9.15 15.47
N ASP A 18 10.22 9.61 14.37
CA ASP A 18 9.15 10.63 14.41
C ASP A 18 7.81 10.12 13.86
N SER A 19 7.79 8.91 13.27
CA SER A 19 6.59 8.38 12.65
C SER A 19 6.57 6.86 12.59
N SER A 20 5.40 6.32 12.23
CA SER A 20 5.30 4.94 11.77
C SER A 20 4.65 4.88 10.40
N ILE A 21 5.15 3.96 9.59
CA ILE A 21 4.58 3.60 8.31
C ILE A 21 4.00 2.20 8.49
N GLN A 22 2.72 2.03 8.21
CA GLN A 22 2.04 0.75 8.30
C GLN A 22 1.52 0.35 6.93
N MET A 23 1.56 -0.93 6.62
CA MET A 23 1.07 -1.49 5.37
C MET A 23 0.13 -2.66 5.63
N SER A 24 -0.85 -2.82 4.76
CA SER A 24 -1.75 -3.97 4.75
C SER A 24 -1.75 -4.60 3.37
N TYR A 25 -2.02 -5.91 3.34
CA TYR A 25 -1.90 -6.73 2.15
C TYR A 25 -3.12 -7.65 2.02
N ASP A 26 -3.46 -8.02 0.79
CA ASP A 26 -4.41 -9.10 0.52
C ASP A 26 -3.77 -10.48 0.64
N SER A 27 -4.54 -11.55 0.40
CA SER A 27 -4.07 -12.93 0.43
C SER A 27 -3.03 -13.27 -0.64
N ASN A 28 -2.96 -12.47 -1.71
CA ASN A 28 -1.96 -12.61 -2.78
C ASN A 28 -0.66 -11.85 -2.47
N GLY A 29 -0.60 -11.13 -1.33
CA GLY A 29 0.53 -10.30 -0.97
C GLY A 29 0.58 -8.95 -1.71
N MET A 30 -0.50 -8.54 -2.37
CA MET A 30 -0.61 -7.19 -2.95
C MET A 30 -0.96 -6.19 -1.85
N ARG A 31 -0.31 -5.03 -1.87
CA ARG A 31 -0.54 -3.99 -0.84
C ARG A 31 -1.91 -3.36 -1.07
N THR A 32 -2.79 -3.41 -0.08
CA THR A 32 -4.13 -2.79 -0.16
C THR A 32 -4.20 -1.43 0.54
N GLN A 33 -3.31 -1.19 1.51
CA GLN A 33 -3.25 0.09 2.23
C GLN A 33 -1.82 0.43 2.65
N LYS A 34 -1.53 1.73 2.70
CA LYS A 34 -0.36 2.32 3.37
C LYS A 34 -0.81 3.47 4.27
N THR A 35 -0.37 3.49 5.51
CA THR A 35 -0.59 4.60 6.44
C THR A 35 0.74 5.24 6.79
N VAL A 36 0.91 6.55 6.61
CA VAL A 36 2.10 7.31 7.00
C VAL A 36 1.67 8.43 7.93
N GLY A 37 2.13 8.43 9.18
CA GLY A 37 1.76 9.48 10.14
C GLY A 37 0.25 9.66 10.31
N GLY A 38 -0.51 8.55 10.26
CA GLY A 38 -1.98 8.55 10.34
C GLY A 38 -2.72 8.77 9.02
N VAL A 39 -2.04 9.20 7.96
CA VAL A 39 -2.67 9.44 6.65
C VAL A 39 -2.68 8.16 5.82
N LYS A 40 -3.88 7.73 5.41
CA LYS A 40 -4.11 6.50 4.65
C LYS A 40 -4.09 6.75 3.14
N THR A 41 -3.45 5.82 2.43
CA THR A 41 -3.56 5.64 0.98
C THR A 41 -4.04 4.23 0.70
N ASN A 42 -5.16 4.09 0.00
CA ASN A 42 -5.71 2.81 -0.44
C ASN A 42 -5.25 2.52 -1.87
N TYR A 43 -5.04 1.23 -2.16
CA TYR A 43 -4.53 0.72 -3.43
C TYR A 43 -5.60 -0.16 -4.07
N TYR A 44 -5.93 0.08 -5.33
CA TYR A 44 -6.94 -0.67 -6.07
C TYR A 44 -6.33 -1.29 -7.31
N TYR A 45 -6.72 -2.53 -7.57
CA TYR A 45 -6.20 -3.35 -8.65
C TYR A 45 -7.34 -3.80 -9.57
N ASP A 46 -7.05 -3.98 -10.85
CA ASP A 46 -7.95 -4.67 -11.78
C ASP A 46 -7.88 -6.20 -11.59
N SER A 47 -8.63 -6.94 -12.42
CA SER A 47 -8.64 -8.40 -12.41
C SER A 47 -7.29 -9.03 -12.75
N ASP A 48 -6.45 -8.32 -13.50
CA ASP A 48 -5.13 -8.76 -13.95
C ASP A 48 -4.01 -8.36 -12.97
N LYS A 49 -4.38 -7.81 -11.81
CA LYS A 49 -3.49 -7.39 -10.72
C LYS A 49 -2.64 -6.16 -11.07
N ASN A 50 -3.05 -5.36 -12.05
CA ASN A 50 -2.43 -4.06 -12.31
C ASN A 50 -2.97 -3.04 -11.31
N LEU A 51 -2.11 -2.14 -10.81
CA LEU A 51 -2.53 -1.06 -9.93
C LEU A 51 -3.26 0.00 -10.75
N ILE A 52 -4.56 0.18 -10.55
CA ILE A 52 -5.36 1.13 -11.33
C ILE A 52 -5.70 2.41 -10.58
N ALA A 53 -5.66 2.41 -9.25
CA ALA A 53 -5.89 3.63 -8.47
C ALA A 53 -5.16 3.66 -7.13
N LEU A 54 -4.77 4.87 -6.73
CA LEU A 54 -4.40 5.24 -5.36
C LEU A 54 -5.36 6.32 -4.86
N VAL A 55 -5.97 6.09 -3.70
CA VAL A 55 -6.88 7.05 -3.06
C VAL A 55 -6.32 7.50 -1.73
N LYS A 56 -6.14 8.80 -1.54
CA LYS A 56 -5.66 9.43 -0.31
C LYS A 56 -6.59 10.58 0.08
N GLY A 57 -7.51 10.33 1.00
CA GLY A 57 -8.56 11.31 1.32
C GLY A 57 -9.46 11.53 0.10
N ASN A 58 -9.53 12.77 -0.38
CA ASN A 58 -10.31 13.14 -1.57
C ASN A 58 -9.48 13.06 -2.86
N ASP A 59 -8.16 12.88 -2.77
CA ASP A 59 -7.29 12.79 -3.92
C ASP A 59 -7.30 11.37 -4.49
N THR A 60 -7.52 11.26 -5.80
CA THR A 60 -7.42 10.00 -6.54
C THR A 60 -6.37 10.15 -7.63
N LEU A 61 -5.40 9.24 -7.66
CA LEU A 61 -4.47 9.07 -8.76
C LEU A 61 -4.85 7.79 -9.52
N LEU A 62 -5.15 7.94 -10.81
CA LEU A 62 -5.53 6.83 -11.70
C LEU A 62 -4.33 6.43 -12.57
N PHE A 63 -4.23 5.14 -12.85
CA PHE A 63 -3.23 4.56 -13.74
C PHE A 63 -3.95 3.90 -14.91
N TYR A 64 -3.48 4.20 -16.11
CA TYR A 64 -3.97 3.63 -17.34
C TYR A 64 -2.81 2.93 -18.03
N TYR A 65 -3.10 1.76 -18.57
CA TYR A 65 -2.17 0.92 -19.28
C TYR A 65 -2.69 0.79 -20.71
N ASP A 66 -1.77 0.77 -21.68
CA ASP A 66 -2.14 0.39 -23.04
C ASP A 66 -2.68 -1.04 -23.03
N SER A 67 -3.73 -1.27 -23.80
CA SER A 67 -4.11 -2.63 -24.19
C SER A 67 -3.12 -3.08 -25.25
N ASP A 68 -2.40 -4.17 -25.00
CA ASP A 68 -1.54 -4.83 -26.00
C ASP A 68 -2.24 -5.03 -27.35
#